data_AF-A0A2M7DVJ1-F1
#
_entry.id   AF-A0A2M7DVJ1-F1
#
_cell.length_a   1.000
_cell.length_b   1.000
_cell.length_c   1.000
_cell.angle_alpha   90.00
_cell.angle_beta   90.00
_cell.angle_gamma   90.00
#
_symmetry.space_group_name_H-M   'P 1'
#
loop_
_entity.id
_entity.type
_entity.pdbx_description
1 polymer ?
#
loop_
_entity_poly.entity_id
_entity_poly.type
_entity_poly.pdbx_seq_one_letter_code
_entity_poly.pdbx_strand_id
1 'polypeptide(L)' 'MKNEDTKSSKFQVASLLIFQVYLYTMFPTIAPYRDAGEMATVIHTLSVAHPPGYPLYTLIGKIFVLLIPFGNVAYRLNL' A
#
# COMPACT_ATOMS: atom_id res chain seq x y z
N MET A 1 -35.93 2.86 12.31
CA MET A 1 -35.22 2.01 11.32
C MET A 1 -34.34 2.79 10.33
N LYS A 2 -34.59 4.05 9.95
CA LYS A 2 -33.77 4.80 8.95
C LYS A 2 -32.38 5.30 9.42
N ASN A 3 -32.11 5.31 10.72
CA ASN A 3 -30.94 6.03 11.27
C ASN A 3 -29.61 5.26 11.18
N GLU A 4 -29.63 3.93 11.17
CA GLU A 4 -28.39 3.13 11.12
C GLU A 4 -27.82 3.05 9.70
N ASP A 5 -28.69 2.88 8.69
CA ASP A 5 -28.31 2.85 7.27
C ASP A 5 -27.69 4.19 6.82
N THR A 6 -28.26 5.30 7.30
CA THR A 6 -27.76 6.64 6.98
C THR A 6 -26.38 6.89 7.61
N LYS A 7 -26.13 6.34 8.81
CA LYS A 7 -24.84 6.46 9.50
C LYS A 7 -23.76 5.62 8.80
N SER A 8 -24.11 4.40 8.38
CA SER A 8 -23.24 3.52 7.59
C SER A 8 -22.87 4.15 6.25
N SER A 9 -23.84 4.73 5.53
CA SER A 9 -23.60 5.41 4.25
C SER A 9 -22.63 6.60 4.40
N LYS A 10 -22.79 7.43 5.42
CA LYS A 10 -21.86 8.56 5.67
C LYS A 10 -20.43 8.08 5.94
N PHE A 11 -20.28 6.97 6.67
CA PHE A 11 -18.97 6.38 6.93
C PHE A 11 -18.31 5.88 5.65
N GLN A 12 -19.05 5.16 4.79
CA GLN A 12 -18.54 4.69 3.49
C GLN A 12 -18.10 5.85 2.59
N VAL A 13 -18.89 6.92 2.51
CA VAL A 13 -18.54 8.12 1.75
C VAL A 13 -17.26 8.75 2.29
N ALA A 14 -17.12 8.86 3.61
CA ALA A 14 -15.91 9.38 4.23
C ALA A 14 -14.69 8.49 3.93
N SER A 15 -14.82 7.17 4.04
CA SER A 15 -13.74 6.21 3.73
C SER A 15 -13.30 6.31 2.27
N LEU A 16 -14.24 6.37 1.32
CA LEU A 16 -13.94 6.52 -0.10
C LEU A 16 -13.24 7.85 -0.40
N LEU A 17 -13.69 8.94 0.24
CA LEU A 17 -13.06 10.25 0.08
C LEU A 17 -11.62 10.27 0.60
N ILE A 18 -11.38 9.70 1.79
CA ILE A 18 -10.04 9.59 2.36
C ILE A 18 -9.14 8.72 1.48
N PHE A 19 -9.66 7.60 0.98
CA PHE A 19 -8.91 6.74 0.08
C PHE A 19 -8.56 7.45 -1.24
N GLN A 20 -9.48 8.23 -1.81
CA GLN A 20 -9.19 9.01 -3.02
C GLN A 20 -8.11 10.06 -2.79
N VAL A 21 -8.12 10.73 -1.64
CA VAL A 21 -7.06 11.67 -1.25
C VAL A 21 -5.72 10.92 -1.11
N TYR A 22 -5.72 9.76 -0.46
CA TYR A 22 -4.53 8.92 -0.34
C TYR A 22 -3.94 8.56 -1.71
N LEU A 23 -4.77 8.07 -2.63
CA LEU A 23 -4.37 7.74 -4.01
C LEU A 23 -3.78 8.93 -4.77
N TYR A 24 -4.26 10.14 -4.49
CA TYR A 24 -3.76 11.36 -5.11
C TYR A 24 -2.43 11.83 -4.51
N THR A 25 -2.20 11.57 -3.21
CA THR A 25 -1.01 12.04 -2.49
C THR A 25 0.11 11.02 -2.36
N MET A 26 -0.17 9.73 -2.57
CA MET A 26 0.84 8.67 -2.52
C MET A 26 1.90 8.87 -3.59
N PHE A 27 3.13 8.44 -3.32
CA PHE A 27 4.20 8.53 -4.32
C PHE A 27 3.90 7.62 -5.51
N PRO A 28 4.02 8.10 -6.76
CA PRO A 28 3.76 7.29 -7.96
C PRO A 28 4.85 6.24 -8.23
N THR A 29 5.97 6.31 -7.49
CA THR A 29 7.14 5.43 -7.60
C THR A 29 7.77 5.28 -6.22
N ILE A 30 9.04 4.89 -6.14
CA ILE A 30 9.81 4.80 -4.90
C ILE A 30 9.70 6.12 -4.14
N ALA A 31 9.19 6.05 -2.91
CA ALA A 31 9.15 7.21 -2.03
C ALA A 31 10.58 7.65 -1.72
N PRO A 32 10.91 8.95 -1.78
CA PRO A 32 12.23 9.48 -1.46
C PRO A 32 12.43 9.52 0.06
N TYR A 33 12.37 8.35 0.70
CA TYR A 33 12.41 8.23 2.15
C TYR A 33 13.19 6.98 2.58
N ARG A 34 14.25 7.19 3.37
CA ARG A 34 15.06 6.14 4.03
C ARG A 34 15.27 4.91 3.12
N ASP A 35 14.81 3.75 3.58
CA ASP A 35 15.06 2.45 2.97
C ASP A 35 13.96 2.05 1.98
N ALA A 36 13.10 2.98 1.53
CA ALA A 36 11.99 2.65 0.63
C ALA A 36 12.46 1.99 -0.68
N GLY A 37 13.60 2.42 -1.23
CA GLY A 37 14.19 1.81 -2.42
C GLY A 37 14.72 0.40 -2.15
N GLU A 38 15.34 0.18 -0.99
CA GLU A 38 15.78 -1.14 -0.56
C GLU A 38 14.59 -2.07 -0.37
N MET A 39 13.58 -1.64 0.38
CA MET A 39 12.38 -2.45 0.67
C MET A 39 11.63 -2.80 -0.61
N ALA A 40 11.48 -1.86 -1.55
CA ALA A 40 10.86 -2.13 -2.84
C ALA A 40 11.64 -3.21 -3.63
N THR A 41 12.97 -3.16 -3.59
CA THR A 41 13.83 -4.15 -4.25
C THR A 41 13.73 -5.50 -3.55
N VAL A 42 13.86 -5.53 -2.22
CA VAL A 42 13.77 -6.71 -1.36
C VAL A 42 12.45 -7.44 -1.56
N ILE A 43 11.33 -6.71 -1.56
CA ILE A 43 10.01 -7.29 -1.82
C ILE A 43 9.92 -7.82 -3.25
N HIS A 44 10.45 -7.09 -4.24
CA HIS A 44 10.39 -7.51 -5.62
C HIS A 44 11.16 -8.83 -5.86
N THR A 45 12.36 -8.93 -5.30
CA THR A 45 13.29 -10.05 -5.53
C THR A 45 13.22 -11.14 -4.45
N LEU A 46 12.46 -10.94 -3.38
CA LEU A 46 12.46 -11.79 -2.17
C LEU A 46 13.86 -11.98 -1.57
N SER A 47 14.68 -10.92 -1.59
CA SER A 47 15.98 -10.94 -0.90
C SER A 47 15.81 -10.64 0.60
N VAL A 48 16.92 -10.50 1.32
CA VAL A 48 16.92 -10.16 2.75
C VAL A 48 17.33 -8.70 2.90
N ALA A 49 16.51 -7.92 3.57
CA ALA A 49 16.83 -6.53 3.92
C ALA A 49 17.96 -6.46 4.97
N HIS A 50 18.54 -5.28 5.15
CA HIS A 50 19.39 -5.01 6.30
C HIS A 50 18.72 -5.42 7.64
N PRO A 51 19.48 -5.73 8.70
CA PRO A 51 18.91 -6.16 9.97
C PRO A 51 17.85 -5.18 10.50
N PRO A 52 16.65 -5.66 10.88
CA PRO A 52 16.27 -7.04 11.23
C PRO A 52 15.75 -7.94 10.08
N GLY A 53 15.81 -7.52 8.82
CA GLY A 53 15.49 -8.34 7.64
C GLY A 53 14.02 -8.39 7.21
N TYR A 54 13.08 -8.01 8.08
CA TYR A 54 11.64 -7.81 7.78
C TYR A 54 10.92 -8.93 7.01
N PRO A 55 11.09 -10.22 7.34
CA PRO A 55 10.64 -11.34 6.50
C PRO A 55 9.12 -11.36 6.26
N LEU A 56 8.30 -11.10 7.28
CA LEU A 56 6.84 -11.10 7.15
C LEU A 56 6.37 -9.96 6.23
N TYR A 57 6.95 -8.76 6.39
CA TYR A 57 6.65 -7.61 5.55
C TYR A 57 7.02 -7.88 4.09
N THR A 58 8.19 -8.49 3.85
CA THR A 58 8.65 -8.88 2.51
C THR A 58 7.67 -9.83 1.82
N LEU A 59 7.19 -10.86 2.54
CA LEU A 59 6.25 -11.84 2.00
C LEU A 59 4.87 -11.23 1.70
N ILE A 60 4.33 -10.43 2.62
CA ILE A 60 3.03 -9.76 2.40
C ILE A 60 3.12 -8.79 1.24
N GLY A 61 4.19 -7.98 1.17
CA GLY A 61 4.44 -7.06 0.07
C GLY A 61 4.53 -7.81 -1.28
N LYS A 62 5.17 -8.98 -1.31
CA LYS A 62 5.24 -9.81 -2.52
C LYS A 62 3.85 -10.26 -2.96
N ILE A 63 3.03 -10.77 -2.03
CA ILE A 63 1.65 -11.18 -2.32
C ILE A 63 0.85 -9.99 -2.86
N PHE A 64 0.97 -8.81 -2.25
CA PHE A 64 0.26 -7.62 -2.67
C PHE A 64 0.64 -7.18 -4.09
N VAL A 65 1.94 -7.17 -4.41
CA VAL A 65 2.45 -6.90 -5.76
C VAL A 65 1.95 -7.91 -6.79
N LEU A 66 1.73 -9.16 -6.40
CA LEU A 66 1.18 -10.19 -7.29
C LEU A 66 -0.32 -10.03 -7.52
N LEU A 67 -1.08 -9.59 -6.51
CA LEU A 67 -2.53 -9.39 -6.59
C LEU A 67 -2.92 -8.15 -7.40
N ILE A 68 -2.06 -7.14 -7.42
CA ILE A 68 -2.30 -5.88 -8.14
C ILE A 68 -1.50 -5.90 -9.45
N PRO A 69 -2.13 -6.10 -10.62
CA PRO A 69 -1.41 -6.25 -11.88
C PRO A 69 -1.16 -4.92 -12.62
N PHE A 70 -1.39 -3.77 -11.99
CA PHE A 70 -1.28 -2.45 -12.62
C PHE A 70 -0.31 -1.52 -11.89
N GLY A 71 0.32 -0.61 -12.66
CA GLY A 71 1.35 0.29 -12.17
C GLY A 71 2.72 -0.37 -12.02
N ASN A 72 3.73 0.43 -11.69
CA ASN A 72 5.07 -0.08 -11.41
C ASN A 72 5.11 -0.79 -10.04
N VAL A 73 6.18 -1.54 -9.74
CA VAL A 73 6.30 -2.30 -8.48
C VAL A 73 6.18 -1.38 -7.26
N ALA A 74 6.84 -0.22 -7.26
CA ALA A 74 6.81 0.70 -6.12
C ALA A 74 5.42 1.32 -5.92
N TYR A 75 4.72 1.68 -7.01
CA TYR A 75 3.35 2.14 -6.94
C TYR A 75 2.43 1.11 -6.27
N ARG A 76 2.56 -0.15 -6.68
CA ARG A 76 1.80 -1.25 -6.09
C ARG A 76 2.13 -1.47 -4.62
N LEU A 77 3.33 -1.15 -4.16
CA LEU A 77 3.69 -1.26 -2.74
C LEU A 77 3.23 -0.06 -1.90
N ASN A 78 3.02 1.08 -2.54
CA ASN A 78 2.48 2.27 -1.89
C ASN A 78 0.94 2.24 -1.82
N LEU A 79 0.28 1.36 -2.57
CA LEU A 79 -1.18 1.22 -2.58
C LEU A 79 -1.67 0.40 -1.37
#